data_AF-A0A7Z7YSH9-F1
#
_entry.id   AF-A0A7Z7YSH9-F1
#
_cell.length_a   1.000
_cell.length_b   1.000
_cell.length_c   1.000
_cell.angle_alpha   90.00
_cell.angle_beta   90.00
_cell.angle_gamma   90.00
#
_symmetry.space_group_name_H-M   'P 1'
#
loop_
_entity.id
_entity.type
_entity.pdbx_description
1 polymer ?
#
loop_
_entity_poly.entity_id
_entity_poly.type
_entity_poly.pdbx_seq_one_letter_code
_entity_poly.pdbx_strand_id
1 'polypeptide(L)'
;DIVIPDITYVLENKARLKGIFLTHGHEHAIGAVSYILEQLDVPVYGSKLTLALVKENMKARNIKKKVRYYTVNHDSVMKFKNVNITFFNTTHSIPDSLGICIHTSYGAIVYTGEFKFDQSLQGNYAPDLKRMSEIGENG
;
A
#
# COMPACT_ATOMS: atom_id res chain seq x y z
N ASP A 1 3.15 -5.78 -24.01
CA ASP A 1 3.65 -6.87 -23.15
C ASP A 1 4.13 -6.32 -21.82
N ILE A 2 3.66 -6.90 -20.72
CA ILE A 2 4.08 -6.56 -19.36
C ILE A 2 4.53 -7.82 -18.64
N VAL A 3 5.42 -7.69 -17.67
CA VAL A 3 5.84 -8.79 -16.80
C VAL A 3 5.22 -8.59 -15.44
N ILE A 4 4.60 -9.64 -14.89
CA ILE A 4 4.00 -9.64 -13.56
C ILE A 4 4.65 -10.73 -12.70
N PRO A 5 4.66 -10.58 -11.36
CA PRO A 5 5.19 -11.61 -10.47
C PRO A 5 4.38 -12.92 -10.54
N ASP A 6 5.05 -14.06 -10.37
CA ASP A 6 4.39 -15.31 -10.06
C ASP A 6 3.86 -15.28 -8.62
N ILE A 7 2.55 -15.50 -8.47
CA ILE A 7 1.86 -15.49 -7.17
C ILE A 7 1.45 -16.88 -6.70
N THR A 8 1.99 -17.96 -7.28
CA THR A 8 1.62 -19.36 -6.95
C THR A 8 1.65 -19.62 -5.44
N TYR A 9 2.73 -19.22 -4.74
CA TYR A 9 2.81 -19.37 -3.29
C TYR A 9 1.67 -18.64 -2.54
N VAL A 10 1.28 -17.46 -3.02
CA VAL A 10 0.18 -16.68 -2.42
C VAL A 10 -1.16 -17.36 -2.67
N LEU A 11 -1.37 -17.95 -3.85
CA LEU A 11 -2.59 -18.72 -4.18
C LEU A 11 -2.74 -19.95 -3.29
N GLU A 12 -1.65 -20.71 -3.10
CA GLU A 12 -1.60 -21.87 -2.20
C GLU A 12 -1.91 -21.47 -0.74
N ASN A 13 -1.54 -20.25 -0.35
CA ASN A 13 -1.73 -19.71 1.00
C ASN A 13 -2.88 -18.69 1.12
N LYS A 14 -3.79 -18.63 0.14
CA LYS A 14 -4.79 -17.54 0.02
C LYS A 14 -5.65 -17.31 1.26
N ALA A 15 -5.96 -18.36 2.04
CA ALA A 15 -6.75 -18.24 3.27
C ALA A 15 -6.05 -17.41 4.37
N ARG A 16 -4.73 -17.29 4.29
CA ARG A 16 -3.90 -16.54 5.24
C ARG A 16 -3.70 -15.08 4.83
N LEU A 17 -3.90 -14.75 3.55
CA LEU A 17 -3.72 -13.39 3.02
C LEU A 17 -4.81 -12.46 3.58
N LYS A 18 -4.39 -11.42 4.31
CA LYS A 18 -5.31 -10.48 4.97
C LYS A 18 -5.60 -9.21 4.18
N GLY A 19 -4.74 -8.85 3.25
CA GLY A 19 -4.93 -7.67 2.41
C GLY A 19 -3.72 -7.39 1.53
N ILE A 20 -3.93 -6.54 0.54
CA ILE A 20 -2.89 -5.97 -0.32
C ILE A 20 -2.72 -4.51 0.08
N PHE A 21 -1.49 -4.09 0.39
CA PHE A 21 -1.18 -2.71 0.78
C PHE A 21 -0.34 -2.07 -0.32
N LEU A 22 -0.79 -0.91 -0.79
CA LEU A 22 -0.18 -0.19 -1.91
C LEU A 22 0.40 1.13 -1.42
N THR A 23 1.69 1.33 -1.67
CA THR A 23 2.42 2.51 -1.19
C THR A 23 2.11 3.76 -1.99
N HIS A 24 2.03 3.65 -3.32
CA HIS A 24 1.80 4.77 -4.23
C HIS A 24 1.20 4.28 -5.56
N GLY A 25 0.80 5.21 -6.43
CA GLY A 25 0.01 4.92 -7.62
C GLY A 25 0.76 4.67 -8.93
N HIS A 26 2.08 4.50 -8.93
CA HIS A 26 2.79 4.19 -10.18
C HIS A 26 2.57 2.74 -10.61
N GLU A 27 2.68 2.50 -11.91
CA GLU A 27 2.47 1.18 -12.52
C GLU A 27 3.40 0.09 -11.99
N HIS A 28 4.63 0.41 -11.60
CA HIS A 28 5.51 -0.57 -10.95
C HIS A 28 5.07 -0.98 -9.54
N ALA A 29 4.25 -0.15 -8.88
CA ALA A 29 3.66 -0.47 -7.57
C ALA A 29 2.26 -1.11 -7.69
N ILE A 30 1.43 -0.70 -8.67
CA ILE A 30 0.02 -1.13 -8.76
C ILE A 30 -0.33 -1.94 -10.01
N GLY A 31 0.54 -2.01 -11.03
CA GLY A 31 0.20 -2.53 -12.36
C GLY A 31 -0.22 -4.01 -12.34
N ALA A 32 0.41 -4.82 -11.47
CA ALA A 32 0.05 -6.22 -11.31
C ALA A 32 -1.25 -6.44 -10.50
N VAL A 33 -1.76 -5.44 -9.77
CA VAL A 33 -2.89 -5.61 -8.84
C VAL A 33 -4.14 -6.13 -9.53
N SER A 34 -4.42 -5.68 -10.74
CA SER A 34 -5.57 -6.13 -11.51
C SER A 34 -5.51 -7.64 -11.85
N TYR A 35 -4.31 -8.15 -12.21
CA TYR A 35 -4.08 -9.58 -12.46
C TYR A 35 -4.19 -10.42 -11.19
N ILE A 36 -3.70 -9.89 -10.07
CA ILE A 36 -3.76 -10.55 -8.76
C ILE A 36 -5.22 -10.66 -8.29
N LEU A 37 -6.02 -9.58 -8.45
CA LEU A 37 -7.41 -9.53 -8.02
C LEU A 37 -8.36 -10.38 -8.89
N GLU A 38 -8.00 -10.73 -10.12
CA GLU A 38 -8.75 -11.73 -10.89
C GLU A 38 -8.72 -13.09 -10.17
N GLN A 39 -7.58 -13.46 -9.61
CA GLN A 39 -7.34 -14.77 -8.97
C GLN A 39 -7.63 -14.78 -7.47
N LEU A 40 -7.58 -13.63 -6.79
CA LEU A 40 -7.74 -13.50 -5.33
C LEU A 40 -8.88 -12.56 -4.95
N ASP A 41 -9.66 -12.90 -3.92
CA ASP A 41 -10.64 -12.00 -3.30
C ASP A 41 -10.13 -11.51 -1.94
N VAL A 42 -9.38 -10.41 -1.97
CA VAL A 42 -8.74 -9.82 -0.79
C VAL A 42 -8.93 -8.30 -0.77
N PRO A 43 -9.00 -7.70 0.43
CA PRO A 43 -9.14 -6.25 0.54
C PRO A 43 -7.86 -5.53 0.10
N VAL A 44 -8.03 -4.35 -0.50
CA VAL A 44 -6.94 -3.50 -1.00
C VAL A 44 -6.90 -2.21 -0.22
N TYR A 45 -5.75 -1.89 0.34
CA TYR A 45 -5.47 -0.70 1.13
C TYR A 45 -4.52 0.20 0.36
N GLY A 46 -4.82 1.48 0.32
CA GLY A 46 -3.96 2.47 -0.33
C GLY A 46 -4.48 3.86 -0.12
N SER A 47 -3.69 4.85 -0.52
CA SER A 47 -4.10 6.24 -0.47
C SER A 47 -5.24 6.55 -1.45
N LYS A 48 -5.86 7.72 -1.28
CA LYS A 48 -7.01 8.14 -2.10
C LYS A 48 -6.67 8.11 -3.59
N LEU A 49 -5.53 8.69 -3.98
CA LEU A 49 -5.08 8.67 -5.37
C LEU A 49 -4.76 7.24 -5.84
N THR A 50 -4.01 6.48 -5.05
CA THR A 50 -3.60 5.11 -5.41
C THR A 50 -4.81 4.23 -5.70
N LEU A 51 -5.84 4.25 -4.85
CA LEU A 51 -7.05 3.46 -5.05
C LEU A 51 -7.90 3.95 -6.23
N ALA A 52 -7.86 5.24 -6.55
CA ALA A 52 -8.52 5.76 -7.74
C ALA A 52 -7.87 5.19 -9.01
N LEU A 53 -6.54 5.17 -9.07
CA LEU A 53 -5.79 4.61 -10.20
C LEU A 53 -5.99 3.10 -10.34
N VAL A 54 -5.99 2.35 -9.22
CA VAL A 54 -6.32 0.91 -9.25
C VAL A 54 -7.72 0.66 -9.80
N LYS A 55 -8.72 1.46 -9.39
CA LYS A 55 -10.09 1.35 -9.91
C LYS A 55 -10.15 1.63 -11.41
N GLU A 56 -9.40 2.62 -11.90
CA GLU A 56 -9.34 2.90 -13.33
C GLU A 56 -8.67 1.76 -14.10
N ASN A 57 -7.58 1.18 -13.58
CA ASN A 57 -6.93 0.02 -14.18
C ASN A 57 -7.87 -1.22 -14.22
N MET A 58 -8.66 -1.44 -13.16
CA MET A 58 -9.67 -2.50 -13.13
C MET A 58 -10.77 -2.27 -14.18
N LYS A 59 -11.21 -1.02 -14.34
CA LYS A 59 -12.23 -0.62 -15.32
C LYS A 59 -11.71 -0.74 -16.76
N ALA A 60 -10.50 -0.30 -17.04
CA ALA A 60 -9.86 -0.40 -18.35
C ALA A 60 -9.74 -1.85 -18.84
N ARG A 61 -9.61 -2.80 -17.90
CA ARG A 61 -9.58 -4.25 -18.17
C ARG A 61 -10.95 -4.93 -18.14
N ASN A 62 -12.03 -4.17 -17.98
CA ASN A 62 -13.40 -4.69 -17.87
C ASN A 62 -13.61 -5.70 -16.72
N ILE A 63 -12.83 -5.60 -15.64
CA ILE A 63 -12.96 -6.49 -14.48
C ILE A 63 -14.15 -6.02 -13.63
N LYS A 64 -15.26 -6.77 -13.69
CA LYS A 64 -16.51 -6.45 -12.95
C LYS A 64 -16.56 -7.00 -11.52
N LYS A 65 -15.46 -7.60 -11.05
CA LYS A 65 -15.35 -8.18 -9.71
C LYS A 65 -15.51 -7.08 -8.66
N LYS A 66 -16.36 -7.33 -7.65
CA LYS A 66 -16.46 -6.44 -6.48
C LYS A 66 -15.19 -6.60 -5.63
N VAL A 67 -14.47 -5.50 -5.42
CA VAL A 67 -13.26 -5.45 -4.60
C VAL A 67 -13.52 -4.55 -3.40
N ARG A 68 -13.03 -4.96 -2.23
CA ARG A 68 -13.10 -4.17 -0.99
C ARG A 68 -11.91 -3.22 -0.95
N TYR A 69 -12.17 -1.94 -1.20
CA TYR A 69 -11.16 -0.88 -1.15
C TYR A 69 -11.23 -0.11 0.17
N TYR A 70 -10.09 0.05 0.84
CA TYR A 70 -9.95 0.78 2.09
C TYR A 70 -8.98 1.94 1.90
N THR A 71 -9.52 3.15 1.78
CA THR A 71 -8.71 4.36 1.72
C THR A 71 -8.02 4.59 3.05
N VAL A 72 -6.70 4.72 3.03
CA VAL A 72 -5.86 4.99 4.20
C VAL A 72 -5.05 6.28 4.02
N ASN A 73 -4.61 6.84 5.14
CA ASN A 73 -3.72 8.00 5.25
C ASN A 73 -2.74 7.77 6.42
N HIS A 74 -1.87 8.74 6.72
CA HIS A 74 -0.95 8.63 7.87
C HIS A 74 -1.71 8.27 9.16
N ASP A 75 -2.82 8.92 9.49
CA ASP A 75 -3.57 8.69 10.74
C ASP A 75 -4.31 7.34 10.81
N SER A 76 -4.36 6.60 9.71
CA SER A 76 -5.08 5.33 9.65
C SER A 76 -4.36 4.23 10.43
N VAL A 77 -5.12 3.46 11.21
CA VAL A 77 -4.65 2.27 11.93
C VAL A 77 -5.52 1.07 11.55
N MET A 78 -4.97 0.16 10.75
CA MET A 78 -5.65 -1.07 10.33
C MET A 78 -5.35 -2.18 11.35
N LYS A 79 -6.38 -2.62 12.07
CA LYS A 79 -6.26 -3.65 13.10
C LYS A 79 -6.52 -5.04 12.52
N PHE A 80 -5.56 -5.95 12.70
CA PHE A 80 -5.70 -7.36 12.39
C PHE A 80 -5.56 -8.19 13.67
N LYS A 81 -5.85 -9.49 13.58
CA LYS A 81 -5.82 -10.40 14.75
C LYS A 81 -4.48 -10.36 15.50
N ASN A 82 -3.37 -10.26 14.79
CA ASN A 82 -2.02 -10.44 15.36
C ASN A 82 -1.17 -9.17 15.30
N VAL A 83 -1.52 -8.21 14.46
CA VAL A 83 -0.71 -7.03 14.17
C VAL A 83 -1.62 -5.83 13.92
N ASN A 84 -1.10 -4.63 14.19
CA ASN A 84 -1.68 -3.39 13.71
C ASN A 84 -0.80 -2.85 12.58
N ILE A 85 -1.41 -2.22 11.58
CA ILE A 85 -0.70 -1.62 10.46
C ILE A 85 -1.02 -0.13 10.41
N THR A 86 0.02 0.70 10.44
CA THR A 86 -0.08 2.16 10.31
C THR A 86 0.71 2.64 9.10
N PHE A 87 0.54 3.91 8.76
CA PHE A 87 1.17 4.51 7.59
C PHE A 87 1.88 5.81 7.98
N PHE A 88 2.77 6.27 7.11
CA PHE A 88 3.43 7.57 7.21
C PHE A 88 3.63 8.12 5.80
N ASN A 89 3.48 9.43 5.62
CA ASN A 89 3.68 10.05 4.32
C ASN A 89 5.15 10.00 3.90
N THR A 90 5.38 9.73 2.61
CA THR A 90 6.69 9.80 1.97
C THR A 90 6.67 10.83 0.85
N THR A 91 7.84 11.35 0.50
CA THR A 91 7.99 12.19 -0.69
C THR A 91 8.37 11.33 -1.88
N HIS A 92 7.63 11.47 -2.98
CA HIS A 92 7.90 10.77 -4.23
C HIS A 92 7.47 11.64 -5.44
N SER A 93 7.53 11.11 -6.66
CA SER A 93 7.10 11.86 -7.87
C SER A 93 5.60 11.82 -8.14
N ILE A 94 4.84 11.05 -7.37
CA ILE A 94 3.37 11.04 -7.36
C ILE A 94 2.88 11.40 -5.95
N PRO A 95 1.81 12.21 -5.79
CA PRO A 95 1.35 12.60 -4.46
C PRO A 95 0.65 11.44 -3.76
N ASP A 96 0.36 11.62 -2.47
CA ASP A 96 -0.29 10.62 -1.62
C ASP A 96 0.50 9.29 -1.54
N SER A 97 1.84 9.34 -1.59
CA SER A 97 2.69 8.19 -1.31
C SER A 97 2.82 7.93 0.19
N LEU A 98 2.70 6.67 0.58
CA LEU A 98 2.71 6.20 1.95
C LEU A 98 3.77 5.11 2.14
N GLY A 99 4.50 5.18 3.24
CA GLY A 99 5.19 4.06 3.84
C GLY A 99 4.26 3.23 4.71
N ILE A 100 4.59 1.96 4.92
CA ILE A 100 3.79 0.97 5.65
C ILE A 100 4.59 0.52 6.86
N CYS A 101 3.94 0.48 8.02
CA CYS A 101 4.53 0.03 9.29
C CYS A 101 3.64 -1.04 9.92
N ILE A 102 4.19 -2.26 10.02
CA ILE A 102 3.50 -3.42 10.61
C ILE A 102 4.04 -3.61 12.03
N HIS A 103 3.20 -3.34 13.02
CA HIS A 103 3.53 -3.42 14.43
C HIS A 103 3.39 -4.86 14.93
N THR A 104 4.50 -5.43 15.39
CA THR A 104 4.55 -6.79 15.95
C THR A 104 5.06 -6.75 17.39
N SER A 105 4.99 -7.89 18.10
CA SER A 105 5.56 -8.01 19.45
C SER A 105 7.09 -7.90 19.51
N TYR A 106 7.78 -8.01 18.37
CA TYR A 106 9.24 -7.93 18.28
C TYR A 106 9.74 -6.57 17.78
N GLY A 107 8.84 -5.60 17.57
CA GLY A 107 9.12 -4.32 16.94
C GLY A 107 8.37 -4.13 15.62
N ALA A 108 8.65 -3.01 14.97
CA ALA A 108 8.00 -2.60 13.73
C ALA A 108 8.71 -3.17 12.50
N ILE A 109 7.96 -3.80 11.60
CA ILE A 109 8.43 -4.10 10.24
C ILE A 109 8.04 -2.93 9.34
N VAL A 110 9.04 -2.21 8.85
CA VAL A 110 8.84 -1.00 8.05
C VAL A 110 9.14 -1.27 6.57
N TYR A 111 8.21 -0.87 5.71
CA TYR A 111 8.40 -0.85 4.27
C TYR A 111 8.18 0.58 3.77
N THR A 112 9.25 1.21 3.28
CA THR A 112 9.24 2.61 2.86
C THR A 112 8.47 2.86 1.57
N GLY A 113 8.32 1.84 0.74
CA GLY A 113 8.05 2.04 -0.68
C GLY A 113 9.19 2.80 -1.36
N GLU A 114 8.90 3.42 -2.49
CA GLU A 114 9.82 4.37 -3.12
C GLU A 114 9.67 5.74 -2.49
N PHE A 115 10.80 6.37 -2.17
CA PHE A 115 10.82 7.67 -1.52
C PHE A 115 12.09 8.44 -1.88
N LYS A 116 12.03 9.74 -1.65
CA LYS A 116 13.18 10.66 -1.57
C LYS A 116 12.96 11.63 -0.42
N PHE A 117 13.95 12.48 -0.12
CA PHE A 117 13.77 13.66 0.70
C PHE A 117 14.05 14.90 -0.14
N ASP A 118 13.08 15.80 -0.23
CA ASP A 118 13.15 16.99 -1.07
C ASP A 118 12.48 18.15 -0.34
N GLN A 119 13.28 19.13 0.09
CA GLN A 119 12.81 20.27 0.89
C GLN A 119 11.92 21.24 0.09
N SER A 120 11.94 21.14 -1.24
CA SER A 120 11.08 21.96 -2.11
C SER A 120 9.65 21.44 -2.20
N LEU A 121 9.42 20.16 -1.88
CA LEU A 121 8.12 19.51 -2.02
C LEU A 121 7.30 19.65 -0.73
N GLN A 122 6.07 20.14 -0.89
CA GLN A 122 5.14 20.43 0.21
C GLN A 122 3.75 19.82 -0.05
N GLY A 123 2.84 19.96 0.91
CA GLY A 123 1.47 19.43 0.81
C GLY A 123 1.44 17.90 0.71
N ASN A 124 0.76 17.36 -0.29
CA ASN A 124 0.58 15.90 -0.46
C ASN A 124 1.86 15.15 -0.87
N TYR A 125 2.98 15.86 -1.05
CA TYR A 125 4.32 15.28 -1.26
C TYR A 125 5.21 15.40 -0.02
N ALA A 126 4.74 16.05 1.05
CA ALA A 126 5.55 16.27 2.25
C ALA A 126 5.78 14.95 3.00
N PRO A 127 6.99 14.71 3.53
CA PRO A 127 7.28 13.53 4.33
C PRO A 127 6.87 13.72 5.80
N ASP A 128 6.46 12.64 6.48
CA ASP A 128 6.15 12.66 7.91
C ASP A 128 7.40 12.41 8.77
N LEU A 129 8.34 13.37 8.82
CA LEU A 129 9.60 13.21 9.56
C LEU A 129 9.39 12.88 11.04
N LYS A 130 8.42 13.54 11.69
CA LYS A 130 8.07 13.28 13.09
C LYS A 130 7.67 11.83 13.30
N ARG A 131 6.80 11.31 12.43
CA ARG A 131 6.28 9.95 12.55
C ARG A 131 7.33 8.89 12.23
N MET A 132 8.22 9.17 11.29
CA MET A 132 9.39 8.33 11.02
C MET A 132 10.29 8.22 12.27
N SER A 133 10.53 9.34 12.98
CA SER A 133 11.27 9.34 14.26
C SER A 133 10.56 8.51 15.33
N GLU A 134 9.26 8.73 15.52
CA GLU A 134 8.44 7.99 16.49
C GLU A 134 8.46 6.48 16.21
N ILE A 135 8.43 6.05 14.94
CA ILE A 135 8.55 4.64 14.57
C ILE A 135 9.94 4.09 14.94
N GLY A 136 11.00 4.87 14.71
CA GLY A 136 12.37 4.48 15.07
C GLY A 136 12.62 4.40 16.57
N GLU A 137 12.02 5.28 17.37
CA GLU A 137 12.16 5.31 18.83
C GLU A 137 11.40 4.16 19.53
N ASN A 138 10.30 3.70 18.94
CA ASN A 138 9.48 2.60 19.47
C ASN A 138 9.87 1.22 18.91
N GLY A 139 10.88 1.16 18.03
CA GLY A 139 11.30 -0.03 17.28
C GLY A 139 12.37 -0.86 17.96
#